data_AF-A0A2P2GTK0-F1
#
_entry.id   AF-A0A2P2GTK0-F1
#
_cell.length_a   1.000
_cell.length_b   1.000
_cell.length_c   1.000
_cell.angle_alpha   90.00
_cell.angle_beta   90.00
_cell.angle_gamma   90.00
#
_symmetry.space_group_name_H-M   'P 1'
#
loop_
_entity.id
_entity.type
_entity.pdbx_description
1 polymer ?
#
loop_
_entity_poly.entity_id
_entity_poly.type
_entity_poly.pdbx_seq_one_letter_code
_entity_poly.pdbx_strand_id
1 'polypeptide(L)'
;MPRRIARRLSRILGRRGAFLASFGTLWALYGFGQLVEPLPDTRGIRLLLHLMPLEAWAWCWIALGLVAAASAALPEGRDWYGFPALLVIVVPWMLSYLVSWWPLGDNARGWVTALIWAVATVPVIVVAGWREPPRPKKLE
;
A
#
# COMPACT_ATOMS: atom_id res chain seq x y z
N MET A 1 -26.72 8.46 -7.67
CA MET A 1 -26.12 7.18 -8.11
C MET A 1 -24.93 6.67 -7.27
N PRO A 2 -23.94 7.47 -6.85
CA PRO A 2 -22.73 6.93 -6.18
C PRO A 2 -23.02 6.20 -4.87
N ARG A 3 -24.02 6.66 -4.10
CA ARG A 3 -24.46 6.00 -2.86
C ARG A 3 -24.98 4.56 -3.04
N ARG A 4 -25.57 4.24 -4.19
CA ARG A 4 -26.05 2.87 -4.48
C ARG A 4 -24.90 1.95 -4.86
N ILE A 5 -23.95 2.43 -5.66
CA ILE A 5 -22.74 1.71 -6.05
C ILE A 5 -21.88 1.45 -4.81
N ALA A 6 -21.65 2.48 -3.98
CA ALA A 6 -20.92 2.35 -2.72
C ALA A 6 -21.56 1.34 -1.76
N ARG A 7 -22.90 1.35 -1.60
CA ARG A 7 -23.61 0.36 -0.78
C ARG A 7 -23.55 -1.06 -1.36
N ARG A 8 -23.51 -1.19 -2.69
CA ARG A 8 -23.42 -2.50 -3.35
C ARG A 8 -22.01 -3.07 -3.22
N LEU A 9 -20.99 -2.23 -3.42
CA LEU A 9 -19.59 -2.57 -3.19
C LEU A 9 -19.32 -2.90 -1.72
N SER A 10 -19.84 -2.12 -0.76
CA SER A 10 -19.63 -2.40 0.66
C SER A 10 -20.25 -3.73 1.11
N ARG A 11 -21.41 -4.10 0.54
CA ARG A 11 -22.04 -5.41 0.78
C ARG A 11 -21.29 -6.58 0.14
N ILE A 12 -20.54 -6.35 -0.93
CA ILE A 12 -19.81 -7.38 -1.67
C ILE A 12 -18.40 -7.58 -1.11
N LEU A 13 -17.71 -6.50 -0.72
CA LEU A 13 -16.29 -6.52 -0.37
C LEU A 13 -16.03 -6.93 1.09
N GLY A 14 -16.95 -6.65 2.02
CA GLY A 14 -16.65 -6.77 3.46
C GLY A 14 -15.66 -5.70 3.94
N ARG A 15 -15.22 -5.75 5.20
CA ARG A 15 -14.32 -4.75 5.79
C ARG A 15 -12.89 -4.89 5.28
N ARG A 16 -12.36 -6.12 5.23
CA ARG A 16 -11.02 -6.42 4.70
C ARG A 16 -10.92 -6.04 3.22
N GLY A 17 -11.93 -6.42 2.43
CA GLY A 17 -11.97 -6.06 1.02
C GLY A 17 -12.03 -4.55 0.79
N ALA A 18 -12.86 -3.83 1.55
CA ALA A 18 -12.91 -2.37 1.46
C ALA A 18 -11.57 -1.71 1.83
N PHE A 19 -10.88 -2.25 2.84
CA PHE A 19 -9.53 -1.82 3.19
C PHE A 19 -8.55 -2.05 2.04
N LEU A 20 -8.42 -3.29 1.56
CA LEU A 20 -7.53 -3.66 0.46
C LEU A 20 -7.77 -2.83 -0.81
N ALA A 21 -9.04 -2.59 -1.17
CA ALA A 21 -9.39 -1.74 -2.30
C ALA A 21 -8.95 -0.29 -2.09
N SER A 22 -9.25 0.29 -0.93
CA SER A 22 -8.95 1.70 -0.64
C SER A 22 -7.45 1.95 -0.61
N PHE A 23 -6.75 1.12 0.15
CA PHE A 23 -5.32 1.25 0.38
C PHE A 23 -4.54 0.83 -0.88
N GLY A 24 -4.90 -0.28 -1.53
CA GLY A 24 -4.32 -0.67 -2.83
C GLY A 24 -4.46 0.43 -3.89
N THR A 25 -5.61 1.11 -3.95
CA THR A 25 -5.81 2.28 -4.81
C THR A 25 -4.91 3.44 -4.41
N LEU A 26 -4.80 3.76 -3.11
CA LEU A 26 -3.89 4.80 -2.61
C LEU A 26 -2.45 4.57 -3.08
N TRP A 27 -1.95 3.33 -2.98
CA TRP A 27 -0.59 3.00 -3.39
C TRP A 27 -0.39 3.00 -4.91
N ALA A 28 -1.38 2.56 -5.68
CA ALA A 28 -1.32 2.67 -7.13
C ALA A 28 -1.29 4.14 -7.58
N LEU A 29 -2.09 5.00 -6.95
CA LEU A 29 -2.08 6.44 -7.21
C LEU A 29 -0.76 7.10 -6.78
N TYR A 30 -0.21 6.67 -5.64
CA TYR A 30 1.11 7.14 -5.21
C TYR A 30 2.19 6.84 -6.24
N GLY A 31 2.24 5.59 -6.75
CA GLY A 31 3.15 5.19 -7.82
C GLY A 31 2.93 5.97 -9.11
N PHE A 32 1.66 6.10 -9.54
CA PHE A 32 1.32 6.91 -10.72
C PHE A 32 1.77 8.37 -10.57
N GLY A 33 1.60 8.96 -9.39
CA GLY A 33 2.11 10.30 -9.08
C GLY A 33 3.61 10.43 -9.33
N GLN A 34 4.41 9.41 -8.99
CA GLN A 34 5.85 9.40 -9.26
C GLN A 34 6.22 9.36 -10.75
N LEU A 35 5.35 8.83 -11.61
CA LEU A 35 5.55 8.83 -13.06
C LEU A 35 5.24 10.19 -13.69
N VAL A 36 4.20 10.87 -13.19
CA VAL A 36 3.74 12.16 -13.72
C VAL A 36 4.60 13.30 -13.19
N GLU A 37 4.85 13.32 -11.89
CA GLU A 37 5.64 14.34 -11.21
C GLU A 37 6.57 13.65 -10.20
N PRO A 38 7.79 13.27 -10.65
CA PRO A 38 8.78 12.61 -9.80
C PRO A 38 9.12 13.41 -8.55
N LEU A 39 9.48 12.70 -7.48
CA LEU A 39 9.93 13.32 -6.22
C LEU A 39 11.05 14.37 -6.47
N PRO A 40 10.85 15.64 -6.07
CA PRO A 40 11.83 16.68 -6.31
C PRO A 40 13.08 16.52 -5.45
N ASP A 41 12.94 15.90 -4.28
CA ASP A 41 14.06 15.56 -3.38
C ASP A 41 14.16 14.04 -3.22
N THR A 42 15.28 13.49 -3.67
CA THR A 42 15.53 12.05 -3.65
C THR A 42 16.44 11.61 -2.51
N ARG A 43 16.95 12.53 -1.67
CA ARG A 43 17.90 12.21 -0.58
C ARG A 43 17.42 11.07 0.31
N GLY A 44 16.15 11.11 0.70
CA GLY A 44 15.54 10.07 1.53
C GLY A 44 15.39 8.69 0.87
N ILE A 45 15.45 8.61 -0.45
CA ILE A 45 15.24 7.38 -1.23
C ILE A 45 16.47 6.94 -2.02
N ARG A 46 17.64 7.57 -1.82
CA ARG A 46 18.87 7.25 -2.58
C ARG A 46 19.24 5.78 -2.55
N LEU A 47 19.07 5.12 -1.41
CA LEU A 47 19.34 3.69 -1.27
C LEU A 47 18.46 2.86 -2.24
N LEU A 48 17.21 3.24 -2.43
CA LEU A 48 16.32 2.59 -3.39
C LEU A 48 16.75 2.84 -4.84
N LEU A 49 17.21 4.06 -5.12
CA LEU A 49 17.64 4.46 -6.46
C LEU A 49 18.94 3.77 -6.90
N HIS A 50 19.73 3.25 -5.95
CA HIS A 50 20.88 2.39 -6.27
C HIS A 50 20.47 1.00 -6.77
N LEU A 51 19.26 0.52 -6.41
CA LEU A 51 18.75 -0.78 -6.83
C LEU A 51 18.08 -0.71 -8.21
N MET A 52 17.24 0.30 -8.42
CA MET A 52 16.54 0.55 -9.69
C MET A 52 16.04 2.00 -9.75
N PRO A 53 15.82 2.56 -10.96
CA PRO A 53 15.34 3.94 -11.12
C PRO A 53 13.96 4.15 -10.48
N LEU A 54 13.64 5.41 -10.17
CA LEU A 54 12.37 5.79 -9.56
C LEU A 54 11.16 5.33 -10.38
N GLU A 55 11.27 5.34 -11.71
CA GLU A 55 10.24 4.86 -12.62
C GLU A 55 9.91 3.37 -12.41
N ALA A 56 10.93 2.52 -12.24
CA ALA A 56 10.72 1.11 -11.95
C ALA A 56 10.06 0.90 -10.58
N TRP A 57 10.46 1.67 -9.56
CA TRP A 57 9.80 1.69 -8.26
C TRP A 57 8.34 2.16 -8.33
N ALA A 58 8.05 3.15 -9.18
CA ALA A 58 6.71 3.64 -9.42
C ALA A 58 5.81 2.55 -10.02
N TRP A 59 6.32 1.77 -10.98
CA TRP A 59 5.62 0.59 -11.49
C TRP A 59 5.41 -0.49 -10.44
N CYS A 60 6.36 -0.71 -9.53
CA CYS A 60 6.18 -1.62 -8.39
C CYS A 60 5.04 -1.18 -7.47
N TRP A 61 4.95 0.12 -7.14
CA TRP A 61 3.82 0.69 -6.39
C TRP A 61 2.48 0.45 -7.09
N ILE A 62 2.42 0.69 -8.40
CA ILE A 62 1.22 0.47 -9.21
C ILE A 62 0.84 -1.02 -9.20
N ALA A 63 1.77 -1.91 -9.53
CA ALA A 63 1.51 -3.34 -9.63
C ALA A 63 1.02 -3.92 -8.29
N LEU A 64 1.72 -3.61 -7.20
CA LEU A 64 1.36 -4.13 -5.87
C LEU A 64 0.06 -3.50 -5.34
N GLY A 65 -0.17 -2.21 -5.61
CA GLY A 65 -1.43 -1.55 -5.32
C GLY A 65 -2.62 -2.18 -6.05
N LEU A 66 -2.46 -2.50 -7.35
CA LEU A 66 -3.46 -3.20 -8.14
C LEU A 66 -3.70 -4.64 -7.67
N VAL A 67 -2.65 -5.38 -7.28
CA VAL A 67 -2.78 -6.72 -6.69
C VAL A 67 -3.59 -6.67 -5.40
N ALA A 68 -3.33 -5.70 -4.52
CA ALA A 68 -4.11 -5.53 -3.31
C ALA A 68 -5.57 -5.14 -3.61
N ALA A 69 -5.79 -4.20 -4.53
CA ALA A 69 -7.12 -3.80 -4.93
C ALA A 69 -7.92 -4.94 -5.58
N ALA A 70 -7.29 -5.77 -6.42
CA ALA A 70 -7.91 -6.95 -7.01
C ALA A 70 -8.23 -8.01 -5.94
N SER A 71 -7.35 -8.16 -4.95
CA SER A 71 -7.54 -9.08 -3.82
C SER A 71 -8.74 -8.73 -2.96
N ALA A 72 -9.26 -7.50 -3.03
CA ALA A 72 -10.45 -7.07 -2.32
C ALA A 72 -11.73 -7.88 -2.65
N ALA A 73 -11.80 -8.42 -3.88
CA ALA A 73 -12.92 -9.23 -4.31
C ALA A 73 -12.85 -10.68 -3.79
N LEU A 74 -11.66 -11.13 -3.38
CA LEU A 74 -11.44 -12.51 -2.96
C LEU A 74 -12.08 -12.81 -1.60
N PRO A 75 -12.47 -14.07 -1.34
CA PRO A 75 -12.91 -14.49 -0.02
C PRO A 75 -11.73 -14.50 0.97
N GLU A 76 -12.05 -14.40 2.26
CA GLU A 76 -11.08 -14.53 3.35
C GLU A 76 -10.26 -15.82 3.20
N GLY A 77 -8.94 -15.71 3.34
CA GLY A 77 -8.00 -16.80 3.17
C GLY A 77 -7.41 -16.89 1.77
N ARG A 78 -8.04 -16.28 0.74
CA ARG A 78 -7.44 -16.06 -0.59
C ARG A 78 -7.04 -14.60 -0.81
N ASP A 79 -7.61 -13.68 -0.04
CA ASP A 79 -7.24 -12.26 0.02
C ASP A 79 -5.87 -12.02 0.67
N TRP A 80 -5.23 -13.08 1.19
CA TRP A 80 -3.97 -12.99 1.92
C TRP A 80 -2.85 -12.38 1.10
N TYR A 81 -2.81 -12.57 -0.23
CA TYR A 81 -1.80 -11.97 -1.11
C TYR A 81 -1.84 -10.43 -1.11
N GLY A 82 -3.01 -9.85 -0.84
CA GLY A 82 -3.19 -8.40 -0.82
C GLY A 82 -2.38 -7.73 0.27
N PHE A 83 -2.34 -8.29 1.49
CA PHE A 83 -1.70 -7.63 2.63
C PHE A 83 -0.16 -7.55 2.53
N PRO A 84 0.57 -8.63 2.19
CA PRO A 84 2.00 -8.56 1.93
C PRO A 84 2.34 -7.62 0.78
N ALA A 85 1.52 -7.56 -0.28
CA ALA A 85 1.76 -6.63 -1.39
C ALA A 85 1.83 -5.16 -0.90
N LEU A 86 1.00 -4.80 0.07
CA LEU A 86 1.01 -3.46 0.68
C LEU A 86 2.23 -3.20 1.57
N LEU A 87 2.72 -4.22 2.28
CA LEU A 87 3.87 -4.09 3.17
C LEU A 87 5.20 -4.10 2.42
N VAL A 88 5.35 -5.00 1.45
CA VAL A 88 6.62 -5.24 0.72
C VAL A 88 7.11 -3.97 0.01
N ILE A 89 6.20 -3.11 -0.45
CA ILE A 89 6.59 -1.87 -1.12
C ILE A 89 6.88 -0.72 -0.14
N VAL A 90 6.25 -0.71 1.03
CA VAL A 90 6.42 0.34 2.05
C VAL A 90 7.71 0.14 2.85
N VAL A 91 8.07 -1.11 3.18
CA VAL A 91 9.25 -1.40 4.01
C VAL A 91 10.56 -0.86 3.41
N PRO A 92 10.86 -1.03 2.11
CA PRO A 92 12.04 -0.43 1.49
C PRO A 92 12.09 1.10 1.62
N TRP A 93 10.93 1.76 1.45
CA TRP A 93 10.82 3.22 1.63
C TRP A 93 11.12 3.62 3.07
N MET A 94 10.46 2.98 4.04
CA MET A 94 10.71 3.19 5.46
C MET A 94 12.20 3.06 5.80
N LEU A 95 12.84 1.98 5.36
CA LEU A 95 14.25 1.70 5.63
C LEU A 95 15.17 2.70 4.94
N SER A 96 14.90 3.08 3.70
CA SER A 96 15.71 4.07 2.99
C SER A 96 15.67 5.43 3.69
N TYR A 97 14.49 5.88 4.13
CA TYR A 97 14.36 7.12 4.89
C TYR A 97 15.08 7.03 6.25
N LEU A 98 15.00 5.88 6.92
CA LEU A 98 15.70 5.66 8.17
C LEU A 98 17.22 5.72 7.98
N VAL A 99 17.76 5.04 6.96
CA VAL A 99 19.19 5.02 6.62
C VAL A 99 19.70 6.40 6.19
N SER A 100 18.90 7.15 5.44
CA SER A 100 19.22 8.55 5.04
C SER A 100 19.36 9.49 6.25
N TRP A 101 18.61 9.23 7.32
CA TRP A 101 18.79 9.94 8.57
C TRP A 101 19.97 9.40 9.37
N TRP A 102 20.03 8.08 9.57
CA TRP A 102 21.10 7.40 10.28
C TRP A 102 21.36 6.01 9.68
N PRO A 103 22.59 5.70 9.23
CA PRO A 103 23.83 6.41 9.55
C PRO A 103 24.30 7.46 8.51
N LEU A 104 23.61 7.66 7.38
CA LEU A 104 24.15 8.50 6.30
C LEU A 104 24.14 10.00 6.62
N GLY A 105 23.18 10.47 7.42
CA GLY A 105 23.08 11.87 7.82
C GLY A 105 22.74 12.86 6.69
N ASP A 106 22.31 12.38 5.52
CA ASP A 106 22.01 13.22 4.35
C ASP A 106 20.57 13.76 4.35
N ASN A 107 19.71 13.24 5.22
CA ASN A 107 18.35 13.71 5.44
C ASN A 107 18.02 13.84 6.94
N ALA A 108 18.18 15.05 7.50
CA ALA A 108 17.90 15.33 8.91
C ALA A 108 16.45 15.00 9.33
N ARG A 109 15.49 15.04 8.38
CA ARG A 109 14.08 14.72 8.60
C ARG A 109 13.71 13.30 8.17
N GLY A 110 14.67 12.46 7.81
CA GLY A 110 14.45 11.10 7.34
C GLY A 110 13.72 10.24 8.38
N TRP A 111 14.01 10.41 9.67
CA TRP A 111 13.33 9.70 10.76
C TRP A 111 11.82 9.95 10.81
N VAL A 112 11.37 11.19 10.52
CA VAL A 112 9.94 11.55 10.51
C VAL A 112 9.25 10.78 9.39
N THR A 113 9.84 10.77 8.20
CA THR A 113 9.27 10.10 7.03
C THR A 113 9.29 8.58 7.20
N ALA A 114 10.36 8.03 7.78
CA ALA A 114 10.42 6.62 8.17
C ALA A 114 9.29 6.27 9.16
N LEU A 115 9.04 7.12 10.16
CA LEU A 115 7.97 6.91 11.12
C LEU A 115 6.57 6.99 10.46
N ILE A 116 6.36 7.91 9.52
CA ILE A 116 5.11 7.99 8.74
C ILE A 116 4.88 6.68 8.00
N TRP A 117 5.90 6.14 7.32
CA TRP A 117 5.79 4.85 6.64
C TRP A 117 5.56 3.70 7.63
N ALA A 118 6.24 3.69 8.77
CA ALA A 118 6.02 2.69 9.82
C ALA A 118 4.57 2.72 10.33
N VAL A 119 4.03 3.89 10.65
CA VAL A 119 2.63 4.06 11.08
C VAL A 119 1.67 3.65 9.97
N ALA A 120 1.97 3.92 8.71
CA ALA A 120 1.15 3.48 7.57
C ALA A 120 1.04 1.94 7.46
N THR A 121 2.02 1.18 7.97
CA THR A 121 1.94 -0.29 8.01
C THR A 121 1.02 -0.84 9.10
N VAL A 122 0.79 -0.08 10.19
CA VAL A 122 0.02 -0.55 11.35
C VAL A 122 -1.42 -0.95 10.97
N PRO A 123 -2.20 -0.13 10.24
CA PRO A 123 -3.53 -0.52 9.80
C PRO A 123 -3.53 -1.78 8.93
N VAL A 124 -2.50 -1.97 8.09
CA VAL A 124 -2.38 -3.15 7.23
C VAL A 124 -2.24 -4.42 8.07
N ILE A 125 -1.36 -4.40 9.08
CA ILE A 125 -1.12 -5.53 9.98
C ILE A 125 -2.38 -5.83 10.82
N VAL A 126 -3.02 -4.79 11.36
CA VAL A 126 -4.23 -4.95 12.18
C VAL A 126 -5.36 -5.58 11.37
N VAL A 127 -5.62 -5.08 10.15
CA VAL A 127 -6.70 -5.59 9.31
C VAL A 127 -6.38 -6.98 8.74
N ALA A 128 -5.10 -7.28 8.48
CA ALA A 128 -4.69 -8.63 8.08
C ALA A 128 -5.08 -9.68 9.13
N GLY A 129 -5.06 -9.32 10.43
CA GLY A 129 -5.45 -10.18 11.54
C GLY A 129 -6.97 -10.23 11.83
N TRP A 130 -7.78 -9.34 11.26
CA TRP A 130 -9.23 -9.32 11.49
C TRP A 130 -9.92 -10.45 10.76
N ARG A 131 -10.73 -11.26 11.45
CA ARG A 131 -11.59 -12.25 10.80
C ARG A 131 -12.85 -11.60 10.26
N GLU A 132 -13.24 -11.95 9.04
CA GLU A 132 -14.50 -11.51 8.43
C GLU A 132 -15.57 -12.59 8.69
N PRO A 133 -16.81 -12.21 9.03
CA PRO A 133 -17.91 -13.17 9.03
C PRO A 133 -18.03 -13.82 7.64
N PRO A 134 -18.29 -15.14 7.54
CA PRO A 134 -18.47 -15.80 6.26
C PRO A 134 -19.49 -15.05 5.40
N ARG A 135 -19.10 -14.72 4.15
CA ARG A 135 -20.04 -14.04 3.23
C ARG A 135 -21.26 -14.95 3.05
N PRO A 136 -22.50 -14.42 3.17
CA PRO A 136 -23.69 -15.23 2.92
C PRO A 136 -23.61 -15.78 1.50
N LYS A 137 -23.62 -17.11 1.37
CA LYS A 137 -23.76 -17.78 0.07
C LYS A 137 -24.99 -17.18 -0.60
N LYS A 138 -24.85 -16.72 -1.85
CA LYS A 138 -26.02 -16.40 -2.66
C LYS A 138 -26.90 -17.65 -2.66
N LEU A 139 -28.11 -17.54 -2.12
CA LEU A 139 -29.18 -18.50 -2.38
C LEU A 139 -29.44 -18.39 -3.88
N GLU A 140 -29.04 -19.42 -4.63
CA GLU A 140 -29.41 -19.58 -6.04
C GLU A 140 -30.92 -19.81 -6.16
#